data_AF-A0A7S1XRT9-F1
#
_entry.id   AF-A0A7S1XRT9-F1
#
_cell.length_a   1.000
_cell.length_b   1.000
_cell.length_c   1.000
_cell.angle_alpha   90.00
_cell.angle_beta   90.00
_cell.angle_gamma   90.00
#
_symmetry.space_group_name_H-M   'P 1'
#
loop_
_entity.id
_entity.type
_entity.pdbx_description
1 polymer ?
#
loop_
_entity_poly.entity_id
_entity_poly.type
_entity_poly.pdbx_seq_one_letter_code
_entity_poly.pdbx_strand_id
1 'polypeptide(L)'
;MPLSARRARVDVMAASVHKWLLSPYGMSLVYIHPRFHATWEPLEFHERRRRGSDSATWDEVGAMTRAGYPDAPVPGAARFDAGGRPNPVVVPMVREGLGVVLELRPARVAPALAAWCNVVAHAAAQLGWVALPRSSRAPHILGLRPGPKLRCPADGQDLGNPDPSPKPNPNAKPNPNPNPTMTQTLYPNPKAQPALWRAWSPAKASITA
;
A
#
# COMPACT_ATOMS: atom_id res chain seq x y z
N MET A 1 3.05 11.64 -2.10
CA MET A 1 3.10 12.82 -1.21
C MET A 1 3.97 12.43 -0.04
N PRO A 2 5.09 13.13 0.21
CA PRO A 2 5.90 12.85 1.39
C PRO A 2 5.10 13.17 2.65
N LEU A 3 5.01 12.22 3.58
CA LEU A 3 4.31 12.37 4.85
C LEU A 3 5.34 12.53 5.97
N SER A 4 5.12 13.53 6.84
CA SER A 4 5.84 13.63 8.10
C SER A 4 4.87 13.31 9.23
N ALA A 5 5.10 12.19 9.91
CA ALA A 5 4.26 11.76 11.03
C ALA A 5 4.17 12.85 12.11
N ARG A 6 5.29 13.53 12.39
CA ARG A 6 5.36 14.66 13.32
C ARG A 6 4.48 15.83 12.88
N ARG A 7 4.64 16.34 11.65
CA ARG A 7 3.85 17.49 11.16
C ARG A 7 2.36 17.16 11.08
N ALA A 8 2.03 15.93 10.71
CA ALA A 8 0.67 15.45 10.64
C ALA A 8 0.07 15.05 12.00
N ARG A 9 0.85 15.15 13.10
CA ARG A 9 0.44 14.74 14.45
C ARG A 9 -0.15 13.33 14.50
N VAL A 10 0.50 12.42 13.75
CA VAL A 10 0.13 11.01 13.69
C VAL A 10 0.41 10.37 15.03
N ASP A 11 -0.56 9.61 15.54
CA ASP A 11 -0.41 8.79 16.73
C ASP A 11 0.19 7.44 16.43
N VAL A 12 -0.40 6.76 15.44
CA VAL A 12 0.05 5.46 14.94
C VAL A 12 -0.09 5.47 13.43
N MET A 13 0.88 4.89 12.75
CA MET A 13 0.82 4.68 11.30
C MET A 13 1.50 3.37 10.96
N ALA A 14 0.85 2.55 10.15
CA ALA A 14 1.43 1.36 9.57
C ALA A 14 1.61 1.53 8.06
N ALA A 15 2.69 0.99 7.52
CA ALA A 15 2.96 0.96 6.10
C ALA A 15 3.40 -0.45 5.67
N SER A 16 2.74 -1.00 4.65
CA SER A 16 3.18 -2.23 4.01
C SER A 16 4.47 -2.00 3.23
N VAL A 17 5.47 -2.87 3.38
CA VAL A 17 6.77 -2.66 2.71
C VAL A 17 6.75 -3.03 1.21
N HIS A 18 5.81 -3.90 0.80
CA HIS A 18 5.81 -4.52 -0.53
C HIS A 18 5.36 -3.63 -1.71
N LYS A 19 4.93 -2.40 -1.43
CA LYS A 19 4.47 -1.46 -2.45
C LYS A 19 5.58 -0.46 -2.75
N TRP A 20 5.36 0.77 -2.31
CA TRP A 20 6.23 1.90 -2.60
C TRP A 20 7.48 1.96 -1.69
N LEU A 21 7.70 0.95 -0.85
CA LEU A 21 8.94 0.78 -0.08
C LEU A 21 9.86 -0.30 -0.67
N LEU A 22 9.53 -0.81 -1.87
CA LEU A 22 10.42 -1.61 -2.72
C LEU A 22 11.02 -2.85 -2.03
N SER A 23 10.18 -3.57 -1.29
CA SER A 23 10.57 -4.71 -0.46
C SER A 23 9.64 -5.92 -0.74
N PRO A 24 9.94 -7.16 -0.31
CA PRO A 24 9.00 -8.28 -0.48
C PRO A 24 7.75 -8.19 0.40
N TYR A 25 6.77 -9.05 0.11
CA TYR A 25 5.63 -9.29 1.00
C TYR A 25 6.06 -9.86 2.36
N GLY A 26 5.16 -9.77 3.35
CA GLY A 26 5.36 -10.41 4.65
C GLY A 26 5.87 -9.50 5.77
N MET A 27 5.96 -8.19 5.55
CA MET A 27 6.32 -7.24 6.62
C MET A 27 5.57 -5.90 6.49
N SER A 28 5.43 -5.22 7.63
CA SER A 28 4.99 -3.83 7.70
C SER A 28 5.88 -3.07 8.68
N LEU A 29 6.03 -1.77 8.45
CA LEU A 29 6.68 -0.86 9.38
C LEU A 29 5.59 -0.12 10.14
N VAL A 30 5.77 0.03 11.45
CA VAL A 30 4.87 0.80 12.29
C VAL A 30 5.61 1.98 12.91
N TYR A 31 5.00 3.15 12.83
CA TYR A 31 5.33 4.32 13.61
C TYR A 31 4.35 4.40 14.77
N ILE A 32 4.87 4.56 15.99
CA ILE A 32 4.08 4.81 17.21
C ILE A 32 4.65 6.06 17.85
N HIS A 33 3.79 7.03 18.15
CA HIS A 33 4.20 8.30 18.73
C HIS A 33 4.89 8.09 20.10
N PRO A 34 6.01 8.79 20.39
CA PRO A 34 6.78 8.60 21.63
C PRO A 34 5.99 8.69 22.93
N ARG A 35 4.94 9.52 22.95
CA ARG A 35 4.02 9.65 24.11
C ARG A 35 3.42 8.32 24.58
N PHE A 36 3.33 7.33 23.69
CA PHE A 36 2.75 6.03 24.00
C PHE A 36 3.78 4.97 24.40
N HIS A 37 5.08 5.23 24.20
CA HIS A 37 6.12 4.21 24.41
C HIS A 37 6.19 3.75 25.87
N ALA A 38 5.83 4.60 26.84
CA ALA A 38 5.80 4.25 28.25
C ALA A 38 4.43 3.79 28.76
N THR A 39 3.34 4.23 28.12
CA THR A 39 1.97 4.03 28.63
C THR A 39 1.24 2.86 27.99
N TRP A 40 1.67 2.41 26.82
CA TRP A 40 1.01 1.30 26.12
C TRP A 40 1.71 -0.02 26.41
N GLU A 41 0.89 -1.06 26.45
CA GLU A 41 1.28 -2.44 26.66
C GLU A 41 1.28 -3.19 25.32
N PRO A 42 2.36 -3.91 24.97
CA PRO A 42 2.37 -4.69 23.75
C PRO A 42 1.44 -5.90 23.84
N LEU A 43 0.83 -6.29 22.72
CA LEU A 43 0.02 -7.51 22.64
C LEU A 43 0.85 -8.78 22.81
N GLU A 44 2.11 -8.74 22.39
CA GLU A 44 3.02 -9.90 22.39
C GLU A 44 4.30 -9.57 23.18
N PHE A 45 4.71 -10.51 24.02
CA PHE A 45 5.85 -10.38 24.93
C PHE A 45 6.91 -11.45 24.67
N HIS A 46 7.52 -11.41 23.49
CA HIS A 46 8.60 -12.34 23.15
C HIS A 46 9.96 -11.88 23.71
N GLU A 47 10.91 -12.81 23.76
CA GLU A 47 12.26 -12.65 24.33
C GLU A 47 13.06 -11.52 23.65
N ARG A 48 12.94 -11.40 22.32
CA ARG A 48 13.60 -10.32 21.53
C ARG A 48 13.03 -8.90 21.73
N ARG A 49 12.09 -8.71 22.67
CA ARG A 49 11.61 -7.39 23.12
C ARG A 49 12.11 -7.02 24.51
N ARG A 50 12.92 -7.85 25.16
CA ARG A 50 13.42 -7.57 26.50
C ARG A 50 14.67 -6.70 26.45
N ARG A 51 14.87 -5.85 27.46
CA ARG A 51 16.04 -4.98 27.55
C ARG A 51 17.33 -5.81 27.45
N GLY A 52 18.22 -5.42 26.54
CA GLY A 52 19.48 -6.12 26.27
C GLY A 52 19.39 -7.21 25.19
N SER A 53 18.22 -7.43 24.58
CA SER A 53 18.02 -8.47 23.56
C SER A 53 18.68 -8.23 22.20
N ASP A 54 19.32 -7.08 22.04
CA ASP A 54 20.17 -6.69 20.92
C ASP A 54 21.64 -7.07 21.11
N SER A 55 22.03 -7.57 22.29
CA SER A 55 23.38 -8.09 22.52
C SER A 55 23.66 -9.31 21.64
N ALA A 56 24.85 -9.37 21.04
CA ALA A 56 25.33 -10.54 20.31
C ALA A 56 25.30 -11.82 21.16
N THR A 57 25.44 -11.63 22.46
CA THR A 57 25.47 -12.71 23.44
C THR A 57 24.11 -12.95 24.11
N TRP A 58 23.01 -12.36 23.62
CA TRP A 58 21.67 -12.52 24.21
C TRP A 58 21.30 -13.99 24.48
N ASP A 59 21.64 -14.87 23.54
CA ASP A 59 21.43 -16.31 23.65
C ASP A 59 22.61 -17.04 24.32
N GLU A 60 23.75 -16.38 24.49
CA GLU A 60 25.03 -16.97 24.93
C GLU A 60 25.37 -16.68 26.42
N VAL A 61 24.94 -15.56 27.02
CA VAL A 61 25.30 -15.19 28.42
C VAL A 61 24.29 -15.63 29.49
N GLY A 62 23.35 -16.51 29.19
CA GLY A 62 22.36 -16.91 30.21
C GLY A 62 21.43 -15.77 30.65
N ALA A 63 21.03 -14.91 29.71
CA ALA A 63 19.93 -13.95 29.94
C ALA A 63 18.60 -14.67 30.23
N MET A 64 18.47 -15.92 29.77
CA MET A 64 17.59 -16.91 30.37
C MET A 64 18.26 -17.47 31.62
N THR A 65 18.20 -16.70 32.70
CA THR A 65 18.68 -17.18 34.01
C THR A 65 17.74 -18.27 34.53
N ARG A 66 18.06 -18.88 35.68
CA ARG A 66 17.09 -19.72 36.40
C ARG A 66 15.77 -18.99 36.73
N ALA A 67 15.80 -17.65 36.77
CA ALA A 67 14.63 -16.80 36.99
C ALA A 67 13.91 -16.38 35.69
N GLY A 68 14.38 -16.81 34.52
CA GLY A 68 13.82 -16.46 33.21
C GLY A 68 14.42 -15.18 32.60
N TYR A 69 13.72 -14.63 31.60
CA TYR A 69 14.10 -13.40 30.90
C TYR A 69 13.79 -12.14 31.72
N PRO A 70 14.54 -11.03 31.55
CA PRO A 70 14.23 -9.75 32.19
C PRO A 70 12.84 -9.22 31.81
N ASP A 71 12.10 -8.65 32.76
CA ASP A 71 10.74 -8.09 32.51
C ASP A 71 10.73 -6.76 31.79
N ALA A 72 11.80 -5.99 31.92
CA ALA A 72 11.88 -4.68 31.29
C ALA A 72 11.89 -4.81 29.76
N PRO A 73 11.01 -4.08 29.04
CA PRO A 73 11.00 -4.04 27.59
C PRO A 73 12.18 -3.23 27.03
N VAL A 74 12.48 -3.41 25.74
CA VAL A 74 13.32 -2.50 24.96
C VAL A 74 12.70 -1.10 24.94
N PRO A 75 13.52 -0.03 24.91
CA PRO A 75 12.99 1.32 24.82
C PRO A 75 12.35 1.58 23.45
N GLY A 76 11.43 2.56 23.41
CA GLY A 76 10.89 3.07 22.17
C GLY A 76 9.79 2.21 21.55
N ALA A 77 9.53 2.43 20.25
CA ALA A 77 8.49 1.71 19.52
C ALA A 77 8.83 0.24 19.24
N ALA A 78 10.11 -0.15 19.29
CA ALA A 78 10.55 -1.52 19.06
C ALA A 78 9.93 -2.53 20.04
N ARG A 79 9.45 -2.07 21.20
CA ARG A 79 8.73 -2.91 22.17
C ARG A 79 7.40 -3.46 21.63
N PHE A 80 6.90 -2.92 20.52
CA PHE A 80 5.66 -3.34 19.86
C PHE A 80 5.91 -4.25 18.63
N ASP A 81 7.16 -4.58 18.29
CA ASP A 81 7.53 -5.34 17.09
C ASP A 81 7.11 -6.80 17.15
N ALA A 82 6.24 -7.30 16.26
CA ALA A 82 5.81 -8.71 16.25
C ALA A 82 6.95 -9.74 16.42
N GLY A 83 6.64 -10.88 17.06
CA GLY A 83 7.53 -12.04 17.13
C GLY A 83 7.92 -12.55 15.75
N GLY A 84 9.00 -13.33 15.70
CA GLY A 84 9.64 -13.69 14.43
C GLY A 84 10.34 -12.51 13.75
N ARG A 85 10.52 -11.37 14.45
CA ARG A 85 11.35 -10.24 14.04
C ARG A 85 12.72 -10.65 13.50
N PRO A 86 13.48 -11.59 14.10
CA PRO A 86 14.71 -12.11 13.49
C PRO A 86 14.35 -12.94 12.25
N ASN A 87 14.00 -12.25 11.17
CA ASN A 87 13.79 -12.84 9.86
C ASN A 87 15.02 -12.53 9.00
N PRO A 88 15.95 -13.49 8.86
CA PRO A 88 17.23 -13.27 8.19
C PRO A 88 17.09 -13.06 6.68
N VAL A 89 15.90 -13.27 6.12
CA VAL A 89 15.61 -13.08 4.70
C VAL A 89 14.93 -11.72 4.48
N VAL A 90 13.78 -11.50 5.13
CA VAL A 90 12.93 -10.34 4.85
C VAL A 90 13.53 -9.05 5.40
N VAL A 91 14.12 -9.06 6.61
CA VAL A 91 14.65 -7.82 7.22
C VAL A 91 15.78 -7.21 6.39
N PRO A 92 16.80 -7.96 5.92
CA PRO A 92 17.81 -7.41 5.02
C PRO A 92 17.21 -6.86 3.73
N MET A 93 16.23 -7.55 3.12
CA MET A 93 15.58 -7.07 1.90
C MET A 93 14.78 -5.77 2.13
N VAL A 94 14.15 -5.62 3.29
CA VAL A 94 13.49 -4.36 3.70
C VAL A 94 14.52 -3.23 3.83
N ARG A 95 15.69 -3.50 4.43
CA ARG A 95 16.76 -2.51 4.55
C ARG A 95 17.21 -2.03 3.18
N GLU A 96 17.46 -2.94 2.23
CA GLU A 96 17.87 -2.57 0.87
C GLU A 96 16.79 -1.77 0.13
N GLY A 97 15.52 -2.20 0.21
CA GLY A 97 14.41 -1.47 -0.40
C GLY A 97 14.25 -0.04 0.14
N LEU A 98 14.37 0.13 1.46
CA LEU A 98 14.39 1.45 2.09
C LEU A 98 15.60 2.29 1.65
N GLY A 99 16.77 1.67 1.48
CA GLY A 99 17.97 2.31 0.94
C GLY A 99 17.69 2.97 -0.41
N VAL A 100 17.11 2.22 -1.36
CA VAL A 100 16.73 2.74 -2.68
C VAL A 100 15.73 3.90 -2.57
N VAL A 101 14.73 3.79 -1.70
CA VAL A 101 13.74 4.88 -1.50
C VAL A 101 14.40 6.15 -0.96
N LEU A 102 15.35 6.03 -0.04
CA LEU A 102 16.09 7.16 0.52
C LEU A 102 16.99 7.81 -0.54
N GLU A 103 17.65 7.02 -1.38
CA GLU A 103 18.46 7.51 -2.51
C GLU A 103 17.63 8.28 -3.54
N LEU A 104 16.46 7.74 -3.91
CA LEU A 104 15.53 8.40 -4.83
C LEU A 104 14.94 9.70 -4.24
N ARG A 105 14.96 9.83 -2.91
CA ARG A 105 14.40 10.92 -2.10
C ARG A 105 12.88 11.05 -2.29
N PRO A 106 12.05 10.77 -1.27
CA PRO A 106 10.58 10.86 -1.38
C PRO A 106 10.05 12.20 -1.91
N ALA A 107 10.77 13.30 -1.63
CA ALA A 107 10.45 14.63 -2.13
C ALA A 107 10.55 14.78 -3.67
N ARG A 108 11.42 14.00 -4.34
CA ARG A 108 11.58 13.98 -5.80
C ARG A 108 10.65 12.97 -6.48
N VAL A 109 10.42 11.83 -5.83
CA VAL A 109 9.60 10.73 -6.37
C VAL A 109 8.16 11.18 -6.62
N ALA A 110 7.53 11.88 -5.66
CA ALA A 110 6.13 12.25 -5.78
C ALA A 110 5.83 13.20 -6.97
N PRO A 111 6.58 14.30 -7.18
CA PRO A 111 6.42 15.13 -8.38
C PRO A 111 6.65 14.37 -9.69
N ALA A 112 7.67 13.52 -9.75
CA ALA A 112 7.98 12.73 -10.95
C ALA A 112 6.84 11.77 -11.31
N LEU A 113 6.32 11.02 -10.34
CA LEU A 113 5.17 10.13 -10.55
C LEU A 113 3.91 10.93 -10.93
N ALA A 114 3.72 12.12 -10.36
CA ALA A 114 2.60 12.99 -10.73
C ALA A 114 2.68 13.42 -12.19
N ALA A 115 3.87 13.76 -12.69
CA ALA A 115 4.09 14.13 -14.07
C ALA A 115 3.69 12.97 -15.01
N TRP A 116 4.18 11.75 -14.73
CA TRP A 116 3.82 10.55 -15.48
C TRP A 116 2.31 10.26 -15.44
N CYS A 117 1.67 10.36 -14.29
CA CYS A 117 0.22 10.19 -14.19
C CYS A 117 -0.55 11.22 -15.04
N ASN A 118 -0.02 12.43 -15.24
CA ASN A 118 -0.69 13.41 -16.11
C ASN A 118 -0.49 13.10 -17.58
N VAL A 119 0.68 12.61 -17.99
CA VAL A 119 0.91 12.14 -19.36
C VAL A 119 -0.10 11.05 -19.70
N VAL A 120 -0.25 10.06 -18.82
CA VAL A 120 -1.22 8.97 -18.99
C VAL A 120 -2.65 9.51 -18.98
N ALA A 121 -3.00 10.40 -18.05
CA ALA A 121 -4.34 10.99 -17.99
C ALA A 121 -4.69 11.80 -19.25
N HIS A 122 -3.72 12.53 -19.82
CA HIS A 122 -3.90 13.30 -21.05
C HIS A 122 -4.12 12.37 -22.25
N ALA A 123 -3.27 11.35 -22.41
CA ALA A 123 -3.44 10.36 -23.46
C ALA A 123 -4.79 9.61 -23.35
N ALA A 124 -5.17 9.23 -22.13
CA ALA A 124 -6.44 8.57 -21.87
C ALA A 124 -7.65 9.46 -22.23
N ALA A 125 -7.56 10.78 -21.98
CA ALA A 125 -8.60 11.73 -22.36
C ALA A 125 -8.81 11.81 -23.88
N GLN A 126 -7.74 11.76 -24.68
CA GLN A 126 -7.84 11.70 -26.14
C GLN A 126 -8.57 10.45 -26.63
N LEU A 127 -8.49 9.37 -25.86
CA LEU A 127 -9.19 8.10 -26.12
C LEU A 127 -10.62 8.06 -25.54
N GLY A 128 -11.10 9.15 -24.93
CA GLY A 128 -12.46 9.23 -24.37
C GLY A 128 -12.60 8.73 -22.93
N TRP A 129 -11.50 8.41 -22.24
CA TRP A 129 -11.50 8.12 -20.80
C TRP A 129 -11.47 9.40 -19.97
N VAL A 130 -11.99 9.32 -18.75
CA VAL A 130 -12.01 10.45 -17.81
C VAL A 130 -11.23 10.05 -16.56
N ALA A 131 -10.22 10.85 -16.21
CA ALA A 131 -9.52 10.73 -14.94
C ALA A 131 -10.17 11.61 -13.87
N LEU A 132 -10.01 11.24 -12.59
CA LEU A 132 -10.35 12.15 -11.50
C LEU A 132 -9.47 13.41 -11.53
N PRO A 133 -9.99 14.56 -11.04
CA PRO A 133 -9.20 15.78 -10.90
C PRO A 133 -7.90 15.54 -10.13
N ARG A 134 -6.85 16.29 -10.49
CA ARG A 134 -5.52 16.12 -9.89
C ARG A 134 -5.53 16.35 -8.37
N SER A 135 -6.36 17.26 -7.88
CA SER A 135 -6.54 17.54 -6.45
C SER A 135 -7.16 16.37 -5.67
N SER A 136 -7.87 15.47 -6.37
CA SER A 136 -8.59 14.35 -5.77
C SER A 136 -7.85 13.01 -5.88
N ARG A 137 -6.59 12.99 -6.31
CA ARG A 137 -5.83 11.76 -6.52
C ARG A 137 -4.41 11.83 -5.95
N ALA A 138 -3.89 10.67 -5.54
CA ALA A 138 -2.51 10.56 -5.12
C ALA A 138 -1.55 10.79 -6.30
N PRO A 139 -0.34 11.32 -6.07
CA PRO A 139 0.65 11.56 -7.14
C PRO A 139 1.06 10.32 -7.95
N HIS A 140 0.84 9.12 -7.43
CA HIS A 140 1.34 7.85 -7.99
C HIS A 140 0.23 6.85 -8.33
N ILE A 141 -1.03 7.27 -8.28
CA ILE A 141 -2.19 6.43 -8.58
C ILE A 141 -3.11 7.21 -9.51
N LEU A 142 -3.51 6.57 -10.61
CA LEU A 142 -4.44 7.11 -11.57
C LEU A 142 -5.65 6.17 -11.70
N GLY A 143 -6.82 6.67 -11.33
CA GLY A 143 -8.09 6.02 -11.66
C GLY A 143 -8.67 6.61 -12.94
N LEU A 144 -9.14 5.74 -13.84
CA LEU A 144 -9.78 6.10 -15.10
C LEU A 144 -11.18 5.48 -15.15
N ARG A 145 -12.15 6.23 -15.68
CA ARG A 145 -13.49 5.73 -15.99
C ARG A 145 -13.84 5.99 -17.45
N PRO A 146 -14.71 5.18 -18.07
CA PRO A 146 -15.22 5.48 -19.40
C PRO A 146 -15.95 6.83 -19.40
N GLY A 147 -15.57 7.71 -20.32
CA GLY A 147 -16.30 8.94 -20.61
C GLY A 147 -17.50 8.68 -21.52
N PRO A 148 -18.30 9.72 -21.81
CA PRO A 148 -19.51 9.59 -22.63
C PRO A 148 -19.28 8.92 -23.99
N LYS A 149 -18.12 9.16 -24.62
CA LYS A 149 -17.74 8.57 -25.91
C LYS A 149 -17.52 7.05 -25.88
N LEU A 150 -17.29 6.48 -24.69
CA LEU A 150 -16.95 5.08 -24.48
C LEU A 150 -18.07 4.28 -23.78
N ARG A 151 -19.20 4.93 -23.45
CA ARG A 151 -20.34 4.25 -22.83
C ARG A 151 -21.25 3.68 -23.91
N CYS A 152 -21.72 2.45 -23.72
CA CYS A 152 -22.75 1.86 -24.57
C CYS A 152 -24.07 2.65 -24.36
N PRO A 153 -24.79 3.03 -25.42
CA PRO A 153 -26.09 3.70 -25.31
C PRO A 153 -27.13 2.91 -24.50
N ALA A 154 -27.00 1.58 -24.42
CA ALA A 154 -27.93 0.70 -23.71
C ALA A 154 -27.80 0.78 -22.17
N ASP A 155 -26.69 1.32 -21.67
CA ASP A 155 -26.36 1.31 -20.24
C ASP A 155 -26.67 2.66 -19.60
N GLY A 156 -27.76 3.32 -20.02
CA GLY A 156 -28.17 4.68 -19.62
C GLY A 156 -28.28 4.98 -18.11
N GLN A 157 -27.83 4.07 -17.25
CA GLN A 157 -27.49 4.33 -15.87
C GLN A 157 -26.12 5.01 -15.79
N ASP A 158 -26.15 6.31 -15.55
CA ASP A 158 -24.97 7.05 -15.14
C ASP A 158 -24.43 6.48 -13.82
N LEU A 159 -23.33 5.72 -13.88
CA LEU A 159 -22.57 5.27 -12.69
C LEU A 159 -21.90 6.43 -11.91
N GLY A 160 -22.32 7.67 -12.16
CA GLY A 160 -21.72 8.92 -11.67
C GLY A 160 -22.51 9.64 -10.58
N ASN A 161 -23.63 9.10 -10.11
CA ASN A 161 -24.35 9.66 -8.96
C ASN A 161 -24.73 8.53 -7.99
N PRO A 162 -24.32 8.56 -6.71
CA PRO A 162 -24.92 7.71 -5.70
C PRO A 162 -26.29 8.30 -5.36
N ASP A 163 -27.29 8.12 -6.25
CA ASP A 163 -28.68 8.39 -5.89
C ASP A 163 -29.10 7.34 -4.83
N PRO A 164 -29.66 7.74 -3.68
CA PRO A 164 -29.81 6.86 -2.55
C PRO A 164 -31.04 5.97 -2.79
N SER A 165 -30.79 4.67 -2.95
CA SER A 165 -31.80 3.61 -2.98
C SER A 165 -32.66 3.56 -4.26
N PRO A 166 -32.78 2.38 -4.92
CA PRO A 166 -33.79 2.21 -5.94
C PRO A 166 -35.18 2.26 -5.29
N LYS A 167 -36.09 3.11 -5.79
CA LYS A 167 -37.50 3.05 -5.40
C LYS A 167 -38.06 1.68 -5.80
N PRO A 168 -38.76 0.95 -4.91
CA PRO A 168 -39.31 -0.36 -5.25
C PRO A 168 -40.33 -0.22 -6.38
N ASN A 169 -40.22 -1.06 -7.40
CA ASN A 169 -41.25 -1.15 -8.44
C ASN A 169 -42.48 -1.87 -7.86
N PRO A 170 -43.65 -1.21 -7.74
CA PRO A 170 -44.85 -1.81 -7.15
C PRO A 170 -45.45 -2.94 -8.00
N ASN A 171 -44.97 -3.13 -9.24
CA ASN A 171 -45.46 -4.13 -10.18
C ASN A 171 -44.48 -5.30 -10.41
N ALA A 172 -43.42 -5.43 -9.60
CA ALA A 172 -42.49 -6.54 -9.72
C ALA A 172 -43.17 -7.86 -9.30
N LYS A 173 -43.49 -8.72 -10.28
CA LYS A 173 -43.94 -10.09 -9.99
C LYS A 173 -42.77 -10.91 -9.43
N PRO A 174 -42.97 -11.77 -8.42
CA PRO A 174 -41.92 -12.63 -7.91
C PRO A 174 -41.42 -13.57 -9.01
N ASN A 175 -40.12 -13.65 -9.21
CA ASN A 175 -39.51 -14.62 -10.13
C ASN A 175 -39.61 -16.04 -9.51
N PRO A 176 -40.30 -17.01 -10.14
CA PRO A 176 -40.51 -18.33 -9.57
C PRO A 176 -39.33 -19.31 -9.76
N ASN A 177 -38.18 -18.91 -10.32
CA ASN A 177 -37.02 -19.81 -10.47
C ASN A 177 -35.68 -19.14 -10.14
N PRO A 178 -34.99 -19.53 -9.06
CA PRO A 178 -33.61 -19.14 -8.82
C PRO A 178 -32.69 -20.12 -9.56
N ASN A 179 -32.18 -19.75 -10.73
CA ASN A 179 -31.16 -20.58 -11.39
C ASN A 179 -29.77 -20.12 -10.92
N PRO A 180 -28.93 -20.99 -10.34
CA PRO A 180 -27.59 -20.65 -9.90
C PRO A 180 -26.60 -20.93 -11.01
N THR A 181 -26.31 -19.94 -11.86
CA THR A 181 -25.18 -20.03 -12.79
C THR A 181 -24.24 -18.87 -12.54
N MET A 182 -23.20 -19.15 -11.75
CA MET A 182 -22.06 -18.26 -11.54
C MET A 182 -21.42 -17.89 -12.88
N THR A 183 -21.27 -16.59 -13.08
CA THR A 183 -20.58 -15.95 -14.18
C THR A 183 -19.12 -16.41 -14.22
N GLN A 184 -18.72 -17.07 -15.31
CA GLN A 184 -17.31 -17.23 -15.67
C GLN A 184 -16.70 -15.83 -15.83
N THR A 185 -15.76 -15.49 -14.96
CA THR A 185 -14.87 -14.35 -15.12
C THR A 185 -14.04 -14.57 -16.40
N LEU A 186 -14.31 -13.79 -17.44
CA LEU A 186 -13.47 -13.67 -18.63
C LEU A 186 -12.10 -13.11 -18.22
N TYR A 187 -11.12 -13.97 -17.99
CA TYR A 187 -9.72 -13.57 -18.05
C TYR A 187 -9.34 -13.34 -19.52
N PRO A 188 -8.75 -12.20 -19.90
CA PRO A 188 -8.26 -12.01 -21.25
C PRO A 188 -7.10 -12.97 -21.54
N ASN A 189 -7.10 -13.51 -22.75
CA ASN A 189 -6.09 -14.41 -23.30
C ASN A 189 -4.67 -13.82 -23.15
N PRO A 190 -3.72 -14.51 -22.49
CA PRO A 190 -2.37 -13.98 -22.24
C PRO A 190 -1.54 -13.73 -23.51
N LYS A 191 -1.99 -14.19 -24.69
CA LYS A 191 -1.33 -13.93 -25.97
C LYS A 191 -1.65 -12.58 -26.60
N ALA A 192 -2.59 -11.81 -26.05
CA ALA A 192 -2.99 -10.49 -26.55
C ALA A 192 -2.51 -9.36 -25.63
N GLN A 193 -1.20 -9.26 -25.39
CA GLN A 193 -0.61 -8.04 -24.83
C GLN A 193 -0.20 -7.10 -25.97
N PRO A 194 -0.67 -5.84 -26.01
CA PRO A 194 -0.13 -4.85 -26.94
C PRO A 194 1.37 -4.67 -26.72
N ALA A 195 2.13 -4.57 -27.80
CA ALA A 195 3.59 -4.39 -27.86
C ALA A 195 4.14 -3.12 -27.17
N LEU A 196 3.32 -2.39 -26.40
CA LEU A 196 3.64 -1.11 -25.77
C LEU A 196 4.63 -1.23 -24.60
N TRP A 197 4.79 -2.41 -23.99
CA TRP A 197 5.68 -2.57 -22.83
C TRP A 197 7.17 -2.75 -23.20
N ARG A 198 7.48 -3.17 -24.43
CA ARG A 198 8.87 -3.43 -24.88
C ARG A 198 9.67 -2.17 -25.23
N ALA A 199 9.05 -1.00 -25.23
CA ALA A 199 9.70 0.27 -25.57
C ALA A 199 10.34 1.00 -24.36
N TRP A 200 10.16 0.48 -23.13
CA TRP A 200 10.74 1.11 -21.95
C TRP A 200 12.19 0.64 -21.73
N SER A 201 13.14 1.57 -21.86
CA SER A 201 14.55 1.37 -21.51
C SER A 201 15.00 2.42 -20.49
N PRO A 202 15.64 2.02 -19.37
CA PRO A 202 16.12 2.96 -18.35
C PRO A 202 17.12 3.99 -18.88
N ALA A 203 17.79 3.72 -20.01
CA ALA A 203 18.82 4.58 -20.57
C ALA A 203 18.30 5.88 -21.24
N LYS A 204 16.99 6.04 -21.42
CA LYS A 204 16.40 7.23 -22.09
C LYS A 204 15.75 8.26 -21.15
N ALA A 205 15.79 8.02 -19.84
CA ALA A 205 15.28 8.98 -18.85
C ALA A 205 16.37 9.97 -18.41
N SER A 206 16.85 10.80 -19.35
CA SER A 206 17.53 12.04 -18.98
C SER A 206 16.45 13.05 -18.56
N ILE A 207 16.39 13.35 -17.27
CA ILE A 207 15.64 14.51 -16.76
C ILE A 207 16.68 15.61 -16.54
N THR A 208 16.88 16.44 -17.56
CA THR A 208 17.55 17.74 -17.39
C THR A 208 16.59 18.73 -16.74
N ALA A 209 17.06 19.25 -15.59
CA ALA A 209 16.57 20.35 -14.74
C ALA A 209 15.20 20.18 -14.06
#